data_AF-A0A2V9WXX4-F1
#
_entry.id   AF-A0A2V9WXX4-F1
#
_cell.length_a   1.000
_cell.length_b   1.000
_cell.length_c   1.000
_cell.angle_alpha   90.00
_cell.angle_beta   90.00
_cell.angle_gamma   90.00
#
_symmetry.space_group_name_H-M   'P 1'
#
loop_
_entity.id
_entity.type
_entity.pdbx_description
1 polymer ?
#
loop_
_entity_poly.entity_id
_entity_poly.type
_entity_poly.pdbx_seq_one_letter_code
_entity_poly.pdbx_strand_id
1 'polypeptide(L)'
;MLNDFSTEYSERSDDELLLLASDRASLTTEAAAALDAELRRRNLTESDQVKHQQFVKRNEQREAKKRRRKIFGTRRDRGAWLDLLWAILAMALISFIYLVLPNRFHMKPDWQEAAVHVMFASVFVAVVSRPWWRKIGFWMSLLLSSAIHIFVVHAWIQRVGNLSRGQGKLAILLGLVLFFAVYGFVWLLRRNFYGIAARDHT
;
A
#
# COMPACT_ATOMS: atom_id res chain seq x y z
N MET A 1 48.71 -19.45 -32.21
CA MET A 1 47.72 -18.37 -32.41
C MET A 1 48.27 -17.16 -31.69
N LEU A 2 48.67 -16.12 -32.44
CA LEU A 2 49.08 -14.85 -31.83
C LEU A 2 47.81 -14.15 -31.36
N ASN A 3 47.55 -14.17 -30.07
CA ASN A 3 46.48 -13.38 -29.47
C ASN A 3 46.87 -11.91 -29.63
N ASP A 4 46.18 -11.21 -30.53
CA ASP A 4 46.45 -9.80 -30.79
C ASP A 4 45.69 -8.93 -29.77
N PHE A 5 46.17 -8.97 -28.52
CA PHE A 5 45.62 -8.19 -27.39
C PHE A 5 45.58 -6.68 -27.70
N SER A 6 46.45 -6.20 -28.60
CA SER A 6 46.45 -4.81 -29.04
C SER A 6 45.17 -4.45 -29.79
N THR A 7 44.70 -5.33 -30.67
CA THR A 7 43.47 -5.12 -31.44
C THR A 7 42.26 -5.17 -30.51
N GLU A 8 42.22 -6.14 -29.58
CA GLU A 8 41.14 -6.26 -28.59
C GLU A 8 41.05 -5.02 -27.68
N TYR A 9 42.17 -4.54 -27.13
CA TYR A 9 42.17 -3.36 -26.26
C TYR A 9 41.90 -2.06 -27.02
N SER A 10 42.19 -2.01 -28.32
CA SER A 10 41.84 -0.86 -29.15
C SER A 10 40.32 -0.67 -29.32
N GLU A 11 39.54 -1.75 -29.28
CA GLU A 11 38.09 -1.71 -29.39
C GLU A 11 37.37 -1.45 -28.05
N ARG A 12 38.08 -1.64 -26.92
CA ARG A 12 37.53 -1.41 -25.58
C ARG A 12 37.45 0.07 -25.23
N SER A 13 36.48 0.38 -24.38
CA SER A 13 36.29 1.72 -23.84
C SER A 13 37.34 2.06 -22.76
N ASP A 14 37.60 3.35 -22.55
CA ASP A 14 38.59 3.79 -21.56
C ASP A 14 38.24 3.33 -20.14
N ASP A 15 36.96 3.28 -19.79
CA ASP A 15 36.48 2.76 -18.50
C ASP A 15 36.79 1.26 -18.33
N GLU A 16 36.65 0.46 -19.40
CA GLU A 16 36.99 -0.96 -19.38
C GLU A 16 38.50 -1.19 -19.28
N LEU A 17 39.30 -0.37 -19.97
CA LEU A 17 40.77 -0.42 -19.89
C LEU A 17 41.26 -0.03 -18.48
N LEU A 18 40.65 0.97 -17.86
CA LEU A 18 40.94 1.37 -16.47
C LEU A 18 40.50 0.29 -15.47
N LEU A 19 39.39 -0.40 -15.72
CA LEU A 19 38.95 -1.53 -14.90
C LEU A 19 39.93 -2.72 -15.01
N LEU A 20 40.36 -3.07 -16.21
CA LEU A 20 41.40 -4.09 -16.46
C LEU A 20 42.73 -3.71 -15.81
N ALA A 21 43.11 -2.43 -15.87
CA ALA A 21 44.33 -1.94 -15.23
C ALA A 21 44.28 -2.07 -13.70
N SER A 22 43.08 -1.95 -13.11
CA SER A 22 42.89 -2.15 -11.67
C SER A 22 43.06 -3.61 -11.24
N ASP A 23 42.90 -4.57 -12.15
CA ASP A 23 43.10 -6.01 -11.93
C ASP A 23 44.33 -6.55 -12.68
N ARG A 24 45.36 -5.72 -12.87
CA ARG A 24 46.59 -6.06 -13.60
C ARG A 24 47.26 -7.36 -13.12
N ALA A 25 47.08 -7.72 -11.84
CA ALA A 25 47.64 -8.92 -11.24
C ALA A 25 47.02 -10.22 -11.79
N SER A 26 45.84 -10.18 -12.39
CA SER A 26 45.18 -11.33 -13.01
C SER A 26 45.56 -11.54 -14.49
N LEU A 27 46.31 -10.59 -15.09
CA LEU A 27 46.70 -10.62 -16.50
C LEU A 27 48.01 -11.38 -16.74
N THR A 28 48.13 -11.98 -17.92
CA THR A 28 49.40 -12.53 -18.41
C THR A 28 50.38 -11.38 -18.72
N THR A 29 51.68 -11.67 -18.72
CA THR A 29 52.74 -10.67 -18.98
C THR A 29 52.59 -9.98 -20.34
N GLU A 30 52.17 -10.72 -21.36
CA GLU A 30 51.92 -10.21 -22.72
C GLU A 30 50.69 -9.29 -22.76
N ALA A 31 49.61 -9.67 -22.09
CA ALA A 31 48.39 -8.87 -21.99
C ALA A 31 48.61 -7.58 -21.18
N ALA A 32 49.41 -7.64 -20.10
CA ALA A 32 49.75 -6.46 -19.32
C ALA A 32 50.59 -5.46 -20.12
N ALA A 33 51.56 -5.94 -20.93
CA ALA A 33 52.38 -5.08 -21.78
C ALA A 33 51.55 -4.39 -22.89
N ALA A 34 50.61 -5.12 -23.50
CA ALA A 34 49.68 -4.56 -24.49
C ALA A 34 48.73 -3.52 -23.88
N LEU A 35 48.24 -3.78 -22.66
CA LEU A 35 47.39 -2.85 -21.92
C LEU A 35 48.15 -1.56 -21.56
N ASP A 36 49.38 -1.66 -21.07
CA ASP A 36 50.23 -0.50 -20.73
C ASP A 36 50.54 0.36 -21.98
N ALA A 37 50.72 -0.27 -23.15
CA ALA A 37 50.91 0.43 -24.42
C ALA A 37 49.66 1.21 -24.84
N GLU A 38 48.47 0.60 -24.73
CA GLU A 38 47.21 1.25 -25.11
C GLU A 38 46.81 2.36 -24.11
N LEU A 39 47.03 2.16 -22.81
CA LEU A 39 46.83 3.21 -21.78
C LEU A 39 47.71 4.44 -22.04
N ARG A 40 48.99 4.23 -22.40
CA ARG A 40 49.89 5.32 -22.79
C ARG A 40 49.46 6.01 -24.07
N ARG A 41 49.03 5.23 -25.07
CA ARG A 41 48.53 5.77 -26.36
C ARG A 41 47.33 6.69 -26.15
N ARG A 42 46.44 6.35 -25.22
CA ARG A 42 45.24 7.14 -24.86
C ARG A 42 45.50 8.18 -23.76
N ASN A 43 46.73 8.29 -23.29
CA ASN A 43 47.15 9.24 -22.25
C ASN A 43 46.37 9.06 -20.93
N LEU A 44 45.93 7.83 -20.64
CA LEU A 44 45.23 7.48 -19.41
C LEU A 44 46.26 7.33 -18.29
N THR A 45 46.22 8.27 -17.35
CA THR A 45 47.21 8.36 -16.28
C THR A 45 46.80 7.58 -15.04
N GLU A 46 47.74 7.33 -14.13
CA GLU A 46 47.44 6.80 -12.78
C GLU A 46 46.38 7.64 -12.05
N SER A 47 46.31 8.94 -12.34
CA SER A 47 45.31 9.83 -11.77
C SER A 47 43.87 9.48 -12.21
N ASP A 48 43.71 8.98 -13.44
CA ASP A 48 42.41 8.58 -14.00
C ASP A 48 41.99 7.21 -13.47
N GLN A 49 42.97 6.31 -13.22
CA GLN A 49 42.74 5.05 -12.53
C GLN A 49 42.20 5.27 -11.10
N VAL A 50 42.81 6.18 -10.34
CA VAL A 50 42.35 6.49 -8.97
C VAL A 50 40.95 7.11 -8.98
N LYS A 51 40.65 8.01 -9.94
CA LYS A 51 39.30 8.58 -10.09
C LYS A 51 38.27 7.51 -10.43
N HIS A 52 38.59 6.61 -11.35
CA HIS A 52 37.70 5.52 -11.75
C HIS A 52 37.44 4.56 -10.57
N GLN A 53 38.46 4.17 -9.81
CA GLN A 53 38.31 3.37 -8.58
C GLN A 53 37.42 4.06 -7.54
N GLN A 54 37.60 5.37 -7.33
CA GLN A 54 36.73 6.12 -6.42
C GLN A 54 35.28 6.17 -6.92
N PHE A 55 35.06 6.30 -8.23
CA PHE A 55 33.74 6.29 -8.83
C PHE A 55 33.06 4.94 -8.66
N VAL A 56 33.74 3.84 -8.97
CA VAL A 56 33.27 2.46 -8.78
C VAL A 56 32.90 2.21 -7.32
N LYS A 57 33.80 2.55 -6.38
CA LYS A 57 33.55 2.38 -4.94
C LYS A 57 32.35 3.20 -4.44
N ARG A 58 32.19 4.44 -4.93
CA ARG A 58 31.01 5.27 -4.63
C ARG A 58 29.74 4.65 -5.21
N ASN A 59 29.81 4.06 -6.40
CA ASN A 59 28.67 3.45 -7.05
C ASN A 59 28.26 2.15 -6.35
N GLU A 60 29.21 1.29 -5.98
CA GLU A 60 28.98 0.10 -5.16
C GLU A 60 28.34 0.44 -3.82
N GLN A 61 28.79 1.51 -3.14
CA GLN A 61 28.16 1.97 -1.91
C GLN A 61 26.72 2.44 -2.14
N ARG A 62 26.43 3.10 -3.27
CA ARG A 62 25.07 3.51 -3.64
C ARG A 62 24.20 2.28 -3.94
N GLU A 63 24.73 1.29 -4.63
CA GLU A 63 24.04 0.04 -4.92
C GLU A 63 23.80 -0.80 -3.67
N ALA A 64 24.77 -0.91 -2.77
CA ALA A 64 24.63 -1.59 -1.48
C ALA A 64 23.55 -0.91 -0.62
N LYS A 65 23.51 0.44 -0.60
CA LYS A 65 22.43 1.20 0.05
C LYS A 65 21.08 0.98 -0.61
N LYS A 66 21.01 0.93 -1.95
CA LYS A 66 19.78 0.60 -2.69
C LYS A 66 19.31 -0.83 -2.40
N ARG A 67 20.21 -1.82 -2.38
CA ARG A 67 19.92 -3.21 -2.03
C ARG A 67 19.42 -3.33 -0.59
N ARG A 68 20.08 -2.66 0.38
CA ARG A 68 19.61 -2.59 1.78
C ARG A 68 18.21 -1.97 1.89
N ARG A 69 17.92 -0.87 1.17
CA ARG A 69 16.58 -0.28 1.13
C ARG A 69 15.54 -1.18 0.46
N LYS A 70 15.93 -2.00 -0.52
CA LYS A 70 15.04 -2.96 -1.18
C LYS A 70 14.69 -4.14 -0.27
N ILE A 71 15.62 -4.55 0.61
CA ILE A 71 15.42 -5.60 1.63
C ILE A 71 14.60 -5.06 2.82
N PHE A 72 14.86 -3.83 3.26
CA PHE A 72 14.07 -3.15 4.30
C PHE A 72 12.89 -2.38 3.67
N GLY A 73 11.82 -3.09 3.28
CA GLY A 73 10.53 -2.59 2.76
C GLY A 73 9.72 -1.63 3.65
N THR A 74 10.40 -0.86 4.49
CA THR A 74 9.92 -0.12 5.66
C THR A 74 8.92 1.00 5.39
N ARG A 75 8.81 1.56 4.18
CA ARG A 75 7.82 2.61 3.91
C ARG A 75 6.44 2.07 3.53
N ARG A 76 6.38 0.94 2.81
CA ARG A 76 5.11 0.33 2.39
C ARG A 76 4.47 -0.43 3.54
N ASP A 77 5.29 -1.10 4.35
CA ASP A 77 4.81 -1.87 5.50
C ASP A 77 4.29 -0.97 6.62
N ARG A 78 4.92 0.17 6.88
CA ARG A 78 4.48 1.10 7.94
C ARG A 78 3.10 1.71 7.64
N GLY A 79 2.81 2.00 6.38
CA GLY A 79 1.47 2.45 5.96
C GLY A 79 0.42 1.35 6.13
N ALA A 80 0.76 0.11 5.75
CA ALA A 80 -0.15 -1.03 5.91
C ALA A 80 -0.47 -1.34 7.39
N TRP A 81 0.51 -1.18 8.28
CA TRP A 81 0.34 -1.33 9.73
C TRP A 81 -0.54 -0.24 10.33
N LEU A 82 -0.36 1.02 9.94
CA LEU A 82 -1.23 2.11 10.38
C LEU A 82 -2.67 1.90 9.90
N ASP A 83 -2.86 1.49 8.65
CA ASP A 83 -4.19 1.17 8.12
C ASP A 83 -4.85 0.02 8.89
N LEU A 84 -4.06 -0.96 9.37
CA LEU A 84 -4.56 -2.07 10.18
C LEU A 84 -4.93 -1.62 11.61
N LEU A 85 -4.12 -0.75 12.22
CA LEU A 85 -4.43 -0.15 13.53
C LEU A 85 -5.69 0.71 13.49
N TRP A 86 -5.82 1.56 12.46
CA TRP A 86 -7.05 2.33 12.24
C TRP A 86 -8.25 1.41 12.04
N ALA A 87 -8.06 0.24 11.42
CA ALA A 87 -9.13 -0.73 11.27
C ALA A 87 -9.59 -1.36 12.57
N ILE A 88 -8.64 -1.78 13.40
CA ILE A 88 -8.95 -2.28 14.74
C ILE A 88 -9.63 -1.19 15.56
N LEU A 89 -9.16 0.05 15.49
CA LEU A 89 -9.73 1.17 16.24
C LEU A 89 -11.17 1.50 15.80
N ALA A 90 -11.43 1.56 14.49
CA ALA A 90 -12.78 1.83 13.98
C ALA A 90 -13.76 0.72 14.37
N MET A 91 -13.33 -0.54 14.30
CA MET A 91 -14.11 -1.69 14.73
C MET A 91 -14.38 -1.68 16.23
N ALA A 92 -13.37 -1.37 17.04
CA ALA A 92 -13.51 -1.21 18.48
C ALA A 92 -14.46 -0.07 18.83
N LEU A 93 -14.39 1.05 18.11
CA LEU A 93 -15.28 2.19 18.29
C LEU A 93 -16.73 1.84 17.93
N ILE A 94 -16.96 1.14 16.81
CA ILE A 94 -18.28 0.62 16.43
C ILE A 94 -18.79 -0.28 17.55
N SER A 95 -18.05 -1.31 17.94
CA SER A 95 -18.46 -2.21 19.02
C SER A 95 -18.74 -1.47 20.34
N PHE A 96 -17.91 -0.50 20.71
CA PHE A 96 -18.08 0.30 21.91
C PHE A 96 -19.35 1.15 21.87
N ILE A 97 -19.60 1.86 20.77
CA ILE A 97 -20.83 2.65 20.58
C ILE A 97 -22.05 1.74 20.69
N TYR A 98 -22.02 0.58 20.05
CA TYR A 98 -23.18 -0.33 20.04
C TYR A 98 -23.42 -1.06 21.37
N LEU A 99 -22.39 -1.26 22.21
CA LEU A 99 -22.53 -1.90 23.52
C LEU A 99 -22.80 -0.91 24.66
N VAL A 100 -22.17 0.27 24.63
CA VAL A 100 -22.26 1.26 25.71
C VAL A 100 -23.53 2.08 25.61
N LEU A 101 -23.99 2.41 24.39
CA LEU A 101 -25.17 3.24 24.19
C LEU A 101 -26.44 2.58 24.75
N PRO A 102 -26.76 1.30 24.49
CA PRO A 102 -27.94 0.67 25.07
C PRO A 102 -27.85 0.52 26.59
N ASN A 103 -26.65 0.27 27.13
CA ASN A 103 -26.42 0.07 28.56
C ASN A 103 -26.53 1.38 29.36
N ARG A 104 -26.03 2.50 28.82
CA ARG A 104 -26.14 3.83 29.44
C ARG A 104 -27.58 4.35 29.44
N PHE A 105 -28.35 4.05 28.39
CA PHE A 105 -29.70 4.59 28.21
C PHE A 105 -30.83 3.67 28.69
N HIS A 106 -30.53 2.54 29.37
CA HIS A 106 -31.53 1.57 29.86
C HIS A 106 -32.59 1.22 28.80
N MET A 107 -32.16 1.08 27.54
CA MET A 107 -33.07 0.78 26.44
C MET A 107 -33.63 -0.64 26.60
N LYS A 108 -34.89 -0.84 26.22
CA LYS A 108 -35.57 -2.15 26.26
C LYS A 108 -34.71 -3.22 25.54
N PRO A 109 -34.73 -4.49 26.00
CA PRO A 109 -33.91 -5.58 25.44
C PRO A 109 -34.04 -5.73 23.91
N ASP A 110 -35.21 -5.41 23.35
CA ASP A 110 -35.50 -5.38 21.91
C ASP A 110 -34.57 -4.44 21.10
N TRP A 111 -34.03 -3.40 21.72
CA TRP A 111 -33.04 -2.50 21.10
C TRP A 111 -31.64 -3.10 21.07
N GLN A 112 -31.29 -3.92 22.07
CA GLN A 112 -29.99 -4.57 22.13
C GLN A 112 -29.86 -5.63 21.03
N GLU A 113 -30.92 -6.41 20.79
CA GLU A 113 -30.94 -7.39 19.70
C GLU A 113 -30.78 -6.73 18.31
N ALA A 114 -31.51 -5.63 18.06
CA ALA A 114 -31.35 -4.85 16.82
C ALA A 114 -29.92 -4.30 16.67
N ALA A 115 -29.37 -3.75 17.75
CA ALA A 115 -28.03 -3.18 17.78
C ALA A 115 -26.95 -4.21 17.43
N VAL A 116 -27.07 -5.45 17.92
CA VAL A 116 -26.13 -6.53 17.61
C VAL A 116 -26.13 -6.86 16.11
N HIS A 117 -27.29 -6.97 15.47
CA HIS A 117 -27.37 -7.25 14.04
C HIS A 117 -26.78 -6.12 13.18
N VAL A 118 -27.01 -4.86 13.56
CA VAL A 118 -26.41 -3.72 12.85
C VAL A 118 -24.90 -3.62 13.09
N MET A 119 -24.43 -3.93 14.30
CA MET A 119 -23.00 -4.02 14.61
C MET A 119 -22.31 -5.01 13.68
N PHE A 120 -22.85 -6.24 13.54
CA PHE A 120 -22.28 -7.24 12.62
C PHE A 120 -22.25 -6.77 11.17
N ALA A 121 -23.34 -6.16 10.69
CA ALA A 121 -23.42 -5.65 9.31
C ALA A 121 -22.40 -4.51 9.07
N SER A 122 -22.31 -3.54 9.98
CA SER A 122 -21.40 -2.40 9.85
C SER A 122 -19.92 -2.79 9.94
N VAL A 123 -19.59 -3.72 10.84
CA VAL A 123 -18.27 -4.37 10.94
C VAL A 123 -17.90 -5.06 9.63
N PHE A 124 -18.81 -5.86 9.07
CA PHE A 124 -18.55 -6.59 7.83
C PHE A 124 -18.31 -5.63 6.66
N VAL A 125 -19.14 -4.59 6.52
CA VAL A 125 -18.96 -3.54 5.51
C VAL A 125 -17.62 -2.84 5.68
N ALA A 126 -17.23 -2.51 6.91
CA ALA A 126 -15.96 -1.88 7.21
C ALA A 126 -14.79 -2.77 6.76
N VAL A 127 -14.78 -4.06 7.13
CA VAL A 127 -13.69 -5.00 6.77
C VAL A 127 -13.56 -5.17 5.25
N VAL A 128 -14.67 -5.40 4.54
CA VAL A 128 -14.67 -5.65 3.09
C VAL A 128 -14.31 -4.39 2.30
N SER A 129 -14.70 -3.21 2.79
CA SER A 129 -14.56 -1.94 2.07
C SER A 129 -13.26 -1.18 2.39
N ARG A 130 -12.22 -1.87 2.88
CA ARG A 130 -10.94 -1.27 3.32
C ARG A 130 -10.34 -0.23 2.35
N PRO A 131 -10.39 -0.39 1.01
CA PRO A 131 -9.88 0.63 0.06
C PRO A 131 -10.67 1.95 0.07
N TRP A 132 -11.91 1.95 0.54
CA TRP A 132 -12.82 3.12 0.48
C TRP A 132 -12.87 3.93 1.77
N TRP A 133 -12.17 3.49 2.82
CA TRP A 133 -12.14 4.15 4.13
C TRP A 133 -11.61 5.58 4.10
N ARG A 134 -10.74 5.90 3.12
CA ARG A 134 -10.18 7.24 2.98
C ARG A 134 -11.21 8.26 2.49
N LYS A 135 -12.37 7.82 1.99
CA LYS A 135 -13.43 8.69 1.50
C LYS A 135 -14.38 9.03 2.64
N ILE A 136 -14.50 10.32 2.98
CA ILE A 136 -15.42 10.75 4.04
C ILE A 136 -16.88 10.35 3.76
N GLY A 137 -17.28 10.32 2.49
CA GLY A 137 -18.61 9.88 2.06
C GLY A 137 -18.91 8.41 2.39
N PHE A 138 -17.89 7.55 2.52
CA PHE A 138 -18.06 6.17 2.98
C PHE A 138 -18.55 6.14 4.43
N TRP A 139 -17.88 6.85 5.33
CA TRP A 139 -18.25 6.89 6.74
C TRP A 139 -19.61 7.56 6.98
N MET A 140 -19.91 8.65 6.25
CA MET A 140 -21.22 9.29 6.33
C MET A 140 -22.35 8.36 5.87
N SER A 141 -22.12 7.62 4.78
CA SER A 141 -23.10 6.63 4.29
C SER A 141 -23.24 5.45 5.24
N LEU A 142 -22.14 5.02 5.87
CA LEU A 142 -22.14 3.95 6.86
C LEU A 142 -22.94 4.35 8.11
N LEU A 143 -22.75 5.57 8.61
CA LEU A 143 -23.53 6.11 9.73
C LEU A 143 -25.01 6.22 9.39
N LEU A 144 -25.34 6.80 8.24
CA LEU A 144 -26.72 7.01 7.82
C LEU A 144 -27.45 5.68 7.60
N SER A 145 -26.84 4.75 6.87
CA SER A 145 -27.42 3.41 6.66
C SER A 145 -27.54 2.63 7.96
N SER A 146 -26.56 2.72 8.86
CA SER A 146 -26.65 2.07 10.18
C SER A 146 -27.81 2.61 11.02
N ALA A 147 -28.03 3.93 11.03
CA ALA A 147 -29.15 4.54 11.76
C ALA A 147 -30.50 4.06 11.22
N ILE A 148 -30.68 4.05 9.90
CA ILE A 148 -31.89 3.54 9.25
C ILE A 148 -32.04 2.04 9.54
N HIS A 149 -30.95 1.27 9.48
CA HIS A 149 -30.97 -0.17 9.71
C HIS A 149 -31.41 -0.52 11.14
N ILE A 150 -30.90 0.19 12.15
CA ILE A 150 -31.32 -0.01 13.55
C ILE A 150 -32.83 0.23 13.68
N PHE A 151 -33.34 1.31 13.09
CA PHE A 151 -34.75 1.65 13.17
C PHE A 151 -35.64 0.58 12.53
N VAL A 152 -35.26 0.10 11.34
CA VAL A 152 -36.01 -0.94 10.61
C VAL A 152 -35.98 -2.27 11.36
N VAL A 153 -34.82 -2.71 11.83
CA VAL A 153 -34.70 -3.97 12.60
C VAL A 153 -35.44 -3.87 13.92
N HIS A 154 -35.36 -2.72 14.61
CA HIS A 154 -36.09 -2.52 15.84
C HIS A 154 -37.62 -2.58 15.63
N ALA A 155 -38.14 -1.89 14.62
CA ALA A 155 -39.57 -1.95 14.28
C ALA A 155 -40.01 -3.38 13.89
N TRP A 156 -39.13 -4.14 13.25
CA TRP A 156 -39.37 -5.54 12.92
C TRP A 156 -39.45 -6.40 14.19
N ILE A 157 -38.47 -6.27 15.10
CA ILE A 157 -38.46 -7.00 16.38
C ILE A 157 -39.72 -6.68 17.19
N GLN A 158 -40.10 -5.40 17.31
CA GLN A 158 -41.35 -5.04 18.00
C GLN A 158 -42.60 -5.71 17.41
N ARG A 159 -42.61 -5.95 16.09
CA ARG A 159 -43.76 -6.56 15.40
C ARG A 159 -43.81 -8.09 15.53
N VAL A 160 -42.66 -8.75 15.63
CA VAL A 160 -42.55 -10.22 15.62
C VAL A 160 -42.22 -10.80 17.01
N GLY A 161 -41.87 -9.95 17.97
CA GLY A 161 -41.44 -10.33 19.30
C GLY A 161 -39.94 -10.64 19.32
N ASN A 162 -39.55 -11.79 18.77
CA ASN A 162 -38.15 -12.22 18.70
C ASN A 162 -37.78 -12.69 17.30
N LEU A 163 -36.56 -12.40 16.85
CA LEU A 163 -36.06 -12.88 15.56
C LEU A 163 -35.61 -14.34 15.66
N SER A 164 -36.16 -15.19 14.80
CA SER A 164 -35.62 -16.54 14.60
C SER A 164 -34.22 -16.47 13.97
N ARG A 165 -33.43 -17.55 14.09
CA ARG A 165 -32.08 -17.65 13.48
C ARG A 165 -32.07 -17.32 11.98
N GLY A 166 -33.13 -17.66 11.24
CA GLY A 166 -33.25 -17.32 9.81
C GLY A 166 -33.50 -15.82 9.58
N GLN A 167 -34.38 -15.21 10.37
CA GLN A 167 -34.69 -13.79 10.28
C GLN A 167 -33.52 -12.91 10.74
N GLY A 168 -32.71 -13.36 11.71
CA GLY A 168 -31.48 -12.66 12.09
C GLY A 168 -30.44 -12.59 10.96
N LYS A 169 -30.33 -13.64 10.13
CA LYS A 169 -29.49 -13.60 8.91
C LYS A 169 -30.03 -12.63 7.88
N LEU A 170 -31.36 -12.60 7.70
CA LEU A 170 -32.02 -11.63 6.82
C LEU A 170 -31.82 -10.19 7.29
N ALA A 171 -31.86 -9.92 8.60
CA ALA A 171 -31.56 -8.60 9.14
C ALA A 171 -30.12 -8.17 8.80
N ILE A 172 -29.13 -9.05 8.95
CA ILE A 172 -27.75 -8.73 8.56
C ILE A 172 -27.64 -8.43 7.06
N LEU A 173 -28.26 -9.27 6.21
CA LEU A 173 -28.28 -9.05 4.75
C LEU A 173 -28.96 -7.75 4.37
N LEU A 174 -30.07 -7.40 5.04
CA LEU A 174 -30.78 -6.15 4.86
C LEU A 174 -29.85 -4.95 5.13
N GLY A 175 -29.06 -5.01 6.20
CA GLY A 175 -28.05 -3.99 6.49
C GLY A 175 -27.03 -3.79 5.38
N LEU A 176 -26.56 -4.88 4.76
CA LEU A 176 -25.62 -4.81 3.63
C LEU A 176 -26.28 -4.17 2.41
N VAL A 177 -27.48 -4.62 2.04
CA VAL A 177 -28.24 -4.08 0.90
C VAL A 177 -28.51 -2.60 1.10
N LEU A 178 -28.94 -2.21 2.30
CA LEU A 178 -29.24 -0.83 2.65
C LEU A 178 -27.99 0.06 2.55
N PHE A 179 -26.84 -0.42 3.03
CA PHE A 179 -25.58 0.29 2.89
C PHE A 179 -25.24 0.58 1.42
N PHE A 180 -25.31 -0.44 0.54
CA PHE A 180 -25.02 -0.25 -0.88
C PHE A 180 -26.03 0.67 -1.57
N ALA A 181 -27.31 0.59 -1.20
CA ALA A 181 -28.34 1.48 -1.73
C ALA A 181 -28.08 2.94 -1.33
N VAL A 182 -27.83 3.21 -0.05
CA VAL A 182 -27.52 4.56 0.46
C VAL A 182 -26.22 5.08 -0.13
N TYR A 183 -25.16 4.29 -0.13
CA TYR A 183 -23.87 4.68 -0.69
C TYR A 183 -23.94 4.96 -2.19
N GLY A 184 -24.63 4.11 -2.94
CA GLY A 184 -24.88 4.28 -4.37
C GLY A 184 -25.69 5.54 -4.65
N PHE A 185 -26.72 5.81 -3.85
CA PHE A 185 -27.52 7.03 -3.96
C PHE A 185 -26.69 8.30 -3.67
N VAL A 186 -25.92 8.33 -2.58
CA VAL A 186 -25.01 9.44 -2.26
C VAL A 186 -23.97 9.63 -3.36
N TRP A 187 -23.46 8.54 -3.93
CA TRP A 187 -22.54 8.60 -5.07
C TRP A 187 -23.20 9.18 -6.33
N LEU A 188 -24.42 8.77 -6.64
CA LEU A 188 -25.20 9.31 -7.76
C LEU A 188 -25.52 10.79 -7.57
N LEU A 189 -25.95 11.19 -6.38
CA LEU A 189 -26.17 12.59 -6.04
C LEU A 189 -24.88 13.39 -6.17
N ARG A 190 -23.76 12.88 -5.65
CA ARG A 190 -22.47 13.54 -5.78
C ARG A 190 -22.06 13.68 -7.25
N ARG A 191 -22.27 12.64 -8.06
CA ARG A 191 -21.99 12.66 -9.49
C ARG A 191 -22.87 13.67 -10.23
N ASN A 192 -24.14 13.77 -9.88
CA ASN A 192 -25.09 14.66 -10.55
C ASN A 192 -24.89 16.13 -10.14
N PHE A 193 -24.64 16.40 -8.86
CA PHE A 193 -24.49 17.78 -8.33
C PHE A 193 -23.07 18.34 -8.43
N TYR A 194 -22.02 17.50 -8.36
CA TYR A 194 -20.62 17.95 -8.44
C TYR A 194 -19.91 17.55 -9.74
N GLY A 195 -20.67 17.03 -10.72
CA GLY A 195 -20.17 16.44 -11.97
C GLY A 195 -19.50 17.37 -12.98
N ILE A 196 -19.24 18.63 -12.66
CA ILE A 196 -18.52 19.57 -13.56
C ILE A 196 -17.25 20.17 -12.91
N ALA A 197 -17.15 20.26 -11.58
CA ALA A 197 -16.06 21.02 -10.93
C ALA A 197 -14.86 20.18 -10.44
N ALA A 198 -14.89 18.85 -10.56
CA ALA A 198 -13.91 17.97 -9.90
C ALA A 198 -12.96 17.21 -10.85
N ARG A 199 -12.75 17.70 -12.08
CA ARG A 199 -11.67 17.21 -12.96
C ARG A 199 -10.35 17.98 -12.83
N ASP A 200 -10.33 19.09 -12.10
CA ASP A 200 -9.20 20.04 -12.17
C ASP A 200 -8.27 20.07 -10.95
N HIS A 201 -8.33 19.10 -10.03
CA HIS A 201 -7.28 19.00 -9.01
C HIS A 201 -6.84 17.55 -8.83
N THR A 202 -5.80 17.24 -9.61
CA THR A 202 -4.67 16.33 -9.32
C THR A 202 -4.47 15.96 -7.86
#